data_AF-A0A3D3HJW9-F1
#
_entry.id   AF-A0A3D3HJW9-F1
#
_cell.length_a   1.000
_cell.length_b   1.000
_cell.length_c   1.000
_cell.angle_alpha   90.00
_cell.angle_beta   90.00
_cell.angle_gamma   90.00
#
_symmetry.space_group_name_H-M   'P 1'
#
loop_
_entity.id
_entity.type
_entity.pdbx_description
1 polymer ?
#
loop_
_entity_poly.entity_id
_entity_poly.type
_entity_poly.pdbx_seq_one_letter_code
_entity_poly.pdbx_strand_id
1 'polypeptide(L)'
;MLWLNLCLAALPFAATAAQENAEGEEDGTVSAASAGPLFDCGYELTKLIAGSNHDLIRAEKVTSDKLRIDIEKRDNNELAIQLSDTRQTPSADTPGAGKLGWVTYNIKENTLQATGPDEDHPVSLTFSAVQGQRVQSCFKKEQACQEILGTLRLEAFIAQSPKWRVTGTGRAYFHAAPTSQCRDDNAFVVPGDVLQVNGFRATTPVKGEKEGWLLVGYGNAQGWINVNRLEAQDEICDAVTEKAEKAYEKELRNSEPASHKYIVTQKQLRFYDAPDKGCKAETQTFVVKDDAVWVDRKQPYQGFLHGRYIHPANGKITEGWLKADGLTKK
;
A
#
# COMPACT_ATOMS: atom_id res chain seq x y z
N MET A 1 -1.11 -61.35 7.79
CA MET A 1 -1.14 -60.70 6.46
C MET A 1 -2.18 -59.59 6.55
N LEU A 2 -1.70 -58.37 6.86
CA LEU A 2 -1.58 -57.23 5.94
C LEU A 2 -2.97 -56.64 5.59
N TRP A 3 -3.40 -55.59 6.27
CA TRP A 3 -3.16 -54.16 5.95
C TRP A 3 -4.00 -53.68 4.75
N LEU A 4 -4.88 -52.68 4.93
CA LEU A 4 -4.49 -51.26 4.81
C LEU A 4 -5.61 -50.32 5.29
N ASN A 5 -5.20 -49.34 6.09
CA ASN A 5 -5.93 -48.12 6.44
C ASN A 5 -6.09 -47.20 5.22
N LEU A 6 -7.20 -46.45 5.16
CA LEU A 6 -7.23 -45.16 4.47
C LEU A 6 -7.85 -44.11 5.40
N CYS A 7 -6.98 -43.37 6.09
CA CYS A 7 -7.31 -42.09 6.69
C CYS A 7 -7.49 -41.06 5.57
N LEU A 8 -8.68 -40.47 5.43
CA LEU A 8 -8.84 -39.20 4.73
C LEU A 8 -8.28 -38.10 5.63
N ALA A 9 -7.07 -37.64 5.32
CA ALA A 9 -6.53 -36.40 5.85
C ALA A 9 -7.21 -35.22 5.14
N ALA A 10 -7.94 -34.40 5.90
CA ALA A 10 -8.34 -33.07 5.48
C ALA A 10 -7.08 -32.20 5.37
N LEU A 11 -6.73 -31.80 4.15
CA LEU A 11 -5.68 -30.82 3.91
C LEU A 11 -6.21 -29.40 4.16
N PRO A 12 -5.48 -28.54 4.89
CA PRO A 12 -5.81 -27.14 4.99
C PRO A 12 -5.49 -26.43 3.66
N PHE A 13 -6.39 -25.54 3.24
CA PHE A 13 -6.15 -24.60 2.15
C PHE A 13 -4.91 -23.76 2.46
N ALA A 14 -3.81 -24.04 1.77
CA ALA A 14 -2.69 -23.11 1.67
C ALA A 14 -3.01 -22.11 0.56
N ALA A 15 -3.14 -20.84 0.92
CA ALA A 15 -3.11 -19.74 -0.02
C ALA A 15 -1.71 -19.72 -0.66
N THR A 16 -1.63 -20.03 -1.95
CA THR A 16 -0.42 -19.91 -2.73
C THR A 16 -0.13 -18.43 -2.93
N ALA A 17 0.71 -17.85 -2.07
CA ALA A 17 1.46 -16.66 -2.44
C ALA A 17 2.36 -17.05 -3.62
N ALA A 18 2.22 -16.36 -4.75
CA ALA A 18 3.14 -16.46 -5.85
C ALA A 18 4.51 -15.95 -5.38
N GLN A 19 5.37 -16.86 -4.90
CA GLN A 19 6.81 -16.64 -4.90
C GLN A 19 7.29 -16.85 -6.33
N GLU A 20 7.31 -15.78 -7.11
CA GLU A 20 8.23 -15.71 -8.25
C GLU A 20 9.65 -15.66 -7.68
N ASN A 21 10.45 -16.67 -8.00
CA ASN A 21 11.87 -16.68 -7.67
C ASN A 21 12.52 -15.51 -8.42
N ALA A 22 12.86 -14.44 -7.69
CA ALA A 22 13.80 -13.46 -8.18
C ALA A 22 15.17 -14.15 -8.29
N GLU A 23 15.50 -14.65 -9.48
CA GLU A 23 16.83 -15.16 -9.79
C GLU A 23 17.82 -13.99 -9.67
N GLY A 24 18.63 -14.01 -8.62
CA GLY A 24 19.72 -13.05 -8.44
C GLY A 24 20.80 -13.29 -9.49
N GLU A 25 21.35 -12.23 -10.06
CA GLU A 25 22.47 -12.33 -10.98
C GLU A 25 23.78 -12.62 -10.22
N GLU A 26 24.82 -13.10 -10.92
CA GLU A 26 26.11 -13.51 -10.32
C GLU A 26 26.78 -12.41 -9.48
N ASP A 27 26.39 -11.14 -9.66
CA ASP A 27 26.90 -10.00 -8.88
C ASP A 27 26.08 -9.68 -7.60
N GLY A 28 25.05 -10.47 -7.28
CA GLY A 28 24.19 -10.27 -6.12
C GLY A 28 23.12 -9.19 -6.29
N THR A 29 22.97 -8.61 -7.49
CA THR A 29 21.87 -7.69 -7.82
C THR A 29 20.66 -8.42 -8.38
N VAL A 30 19.51 -7.77 -8.30
CA VAL A 30 18.26 -8.21 -8.93
C VAL A 30 17.76 -7.16 -9.91
N SER A 31 17.09 -7.59 -10.97
CA SER A 31 16.47 -6.69 -11.94
C SER A 31 15.32 -5.91 -11.29
N ALA A 32 15.25 -4.59 -11.52
CA ALA A 32 14.13 -3.78 -11.04
C ALA A 32 12.83 -4.05 -11.81
N ALA A 33 12.90 -4.73 -12.96
CA ALA A 33 11.73 -5.11 -13.74
C ALA A 33 10.78 -6.07 -12.99
N SER A 34 11.26 -6.76 -11.94
CA SER A 34 10.44 -7.61 -11.08
C SER A 34 9.70 -6.86 -9.96
N ALA A 35 9.86 -5.53 -9.84
CA ALA A 35 9.31 -4.73 -8.73
C ALA A 35 7.77 -4.57 -8.75
N GLY A 36 7.08 -5.24 -9.68
CA GLY A 36 5.62 -5.27 -9.80
C GLY A 36 5.04 -4.15 -10.67
N PRO A 37 3.81 -4.32 -11.18
CA PRO A 37 3.17 -3.34 -12.05
C PRO A 37 2.64 -2.15 -11.23
N LEU A 38 3.06 -0.96 -11.61
CA LEU A 38 2.61 0.30 -11.02
C LEU A 38 1.82 1.18 -11.98
N PHE A 39 1.91 0.93 -13.29
CA PHE A 39 1.05 1.59 -14.26
C PHE A 39 -0.16 0.72 -14.54
N ASP A 40 -1.32 1.18 -14.06
CA ASP A 40 -2.61 0.64 -14.46
C ASP A 40 -3.26 1.62 -15.47
N CYS A 41 -3.05 1.36 -16.76
CA CYS A 41 -3.76 2.07 -17.83
C CYS A 41 -5.25 1.69 -17.92
N GLY A 42 -5.70 0.74 -17.10
CA GLY A 42 -7.07 0.28 -16.99
C GLY A 42 -8.05 1.40 -16.64
N TYR A 43 -7.65 2.43 -15.90
CA TYR A 43 -8.53 3.57 -15.60
C TYR A 43 -8.91 4.37 -16.87
N GLU A 44 -7.92 4.74 -17.69
CA GLU A 44 -8.17 5.46 -18.94
C GLU A 44 -8.86 4.54 -19.98
N LEU A 45 -8.55 3.25 -19.96
CA LEU A 45 -9.18 2.24 -20.81
C LEU A 45 -10.66 2.02 -20.44
N THR A 46 -10.99 1.97 -19.15
CA THR A 46 -12.37 1.89 -18.64
C THR A 46 -13.18 3.08 -19.12
N LYS A 47 -12.63 4.30 -19.06
CA LYS A 47 -13.29 5.50 -19.60
C LYS A 47 -13.49 5.44 -21.11
N LEU A 48 -12.49 4.95 -21.84
CA LEU A 48 -12.58 4.77 -23.29
C LEU A 48 -13.72 3.83 -23.65
N ILE A 49 -13.77 2.66 -23.01
CA ILE A 49 -14.78 1.62 -23.27
C ILE A 49 -16.17 2.09 -22.86
N ALA A 50 -16.32 2.67 -21.66
CA ALA A 50 -17.60 3.20 -21.19
C ALA A 50 -18.13 4.35 -22.06
N GLY A 51 -17.24 5.11 -22.71
CA GLY A 51 -17.57 6.18 -23.65
C GLY A 51 -17.69 5.75 -25.12
N SER A 52 -17.56 4.46 -25.42
CA SER A 52 -17.67 3.93 -26.78
C SER A 52 -19.12 3.71 -27.22
N ASN A 53 -19.31 3.30 -28.47
CA ASN A 53 -20.61 2.88 -28.99
C ASN A 53 -20.98 1.42 -28.67
N HIS A 54 -20.32 0.76 -27.71
CA HIS A 54 -20.61 -0.63 -27.34
C HIS A 54 -22.09 -0.83 -26.95
N ASP A 55 -22.77 -1.76 -27.61
CA ASP A 55 -24.24 -1.89 -27.57
C ASP A 55 -24.76 -2.16 -26.15
N LEU A 56 -24.24 -3.18 -25.46
CA LEU A 56 -24.70 -3.53 -24.12
C LEU A 56 -24.40 -2.44 -23.08
N ILE A 57 -23.23 -1.80 -23.14
CA ILE A 57 -22.90 -0.67 -22.26
C ILE A 57 -23.92 0.47 -22.43
N ARG A 58 -24.29 0.80 -23.68
CA ARG A 58 -25.26 1.86 -23.98
C ARG A 58 -26.69 1.47 -23.59
N ALA A 59 -27.10 0.24 -23.88
CA ALA A 59 -28.42 -0.27 -23.54
C ALA A 59 -28.66 -0.25 -22.02
N GLU A 60 -27.67 -0.74 -21.26
CA GLU A 60 -27.73 -0.83 -19.80
C GLU A 60 -27.29 0.45 -19.08
N LYS A 61 -26.87 1.47 -19.83
CA LYS A 61 -26.39 2.77 -19.34
C LYS A 61 -25.28 2.60 -18.28
N VAL A 62 -24.30 1.74 -18.56
CA VAL A 62 -23.18 1.47 -17.64
C VAL A 62 -22.17 2.61 -17.72
N THR A 63 -21.97 3.32 -16.61
CA THR A 63 -20.97 4.39 -16.50
C THR A 63 -19.60 3.84 -16.11
N SER A 64 -18.54 4.61 -16.32
CA SER A 64 -17.16 4.17 -16.03
C SER A 64 -16.92 3.76 -14.57
N ASP A 65 -17.66 4.33 -13.61
CA ASP A 65 -17.59 3.96 -12.19
C ASP A 65 -18.36 2.68 -11.85
N LYS A 66 -19.12 2.14 -12.80
CA LYS A 66 -19.88 0.88 -12.68
C LYS A 66 -19.35 -0.22 -13.59
N LEU A 67 -18.51 0.11 -14.57
CA LEU A 67 -17.84 -0.82 -15.44
C LEU A 67 -16.59 -1.38 -14.74
N ARG A 68 -16.55 -2.69 -14.55
CA ARG A 68 -15.33 -3.42 -14.21
C ARG A 68 -14.77 -4.07 -15.47
N ILE A 69 -13.48 -3.91 -15.67
CA ILE A 69 -12.72 -4.57 -16.73
C ILE A 69 -11.76 -5.59 -16.13
N ASP A 70 -11.59 -6.71 -16.81
CA ASP A 70 -10.53 -7.69 -16.55
C ASP A 70 -9.67 -7.78 -17.83
N ILE A 71 -8.36 -7.51 -17.71
CA ILE A 71 -7.47 -7.32 -18.85
C ILE A 71 -6.53 -8.52 -18.96
N GLU A 72 -6.60 -9.20 -20.10
CA GLU A 72 -5.66 -10.22 -20.52
C GLU A 72 -4.79 -9.68 -21.66
N LYS A 73 -3.47 -9.64 -21.44
CA LYS A 73 -2.52 -9.25 -22.49
C LYS A 73 -2.26 -10.46 -23.40
N ARG A 74 -2.73 -10.40 -24.64
CA ARG A 74 -2.53 -11.48 -25.63
C ARG A 74 -1.17 -11.39 -26.31
N ASP A 75 -0.76 -10.17 -26.66
CA ASP A 75 0.58 -9.88 -27.18
C ASP A 75 1.03 -8.45 -26.82
N ASN A 76 2.09 -7.93 -27.45
CA ASN A 76 2.61 -6.59 -27.18
C ASN A 76 1.66 -5.45 -27.60
N ASN A 77 0.75 -5.71 -28.51
CA ASN A 77 -0.15 -4.72 -29.11
C ASN A 77 -1.63 -5.02 -28.86
N GLU A 78 -2.00 -6.20 -28.36
CA GLU A 78 -3.38 -6.61 -28.20
C GLU A 78 -3.74 -6.93 -26.74
N LEU A 79 -4.82 -6.30 -26.28
CA LEU A 79 -5.47 -6.59 -25.00
C LEU A 79 -6.84 -7.19 -25.25
N ALA A 80 -7.13 -8.34 -24.65
CA ALA A 80 -8.47 -8.88 -24.52
C ALA A 80 -9.05 -8.49 -23.17
N ILE A 81 -10.27 -7.96 -23.18
CA ILE A 81 -10.83 -7.27 -22.03
C ILE A 81 -12.24 -7.79 -21.77
N GLN A 82 -12.44 -8.47 -20.65
CA GLN A 82 -13.76 -8.87 -20.20
C GLN A 82 -14.46 -7.70 -19.53
N LEU A 83 -15.73 -7.48 -19.88
CA LEU A 83 -16.54 -6.36 -19.38
C LEU A 83 -17.62 -6.86 -18.43
N SER A 84 -17.76 -6.20 -17.28
CA SER A 84 -18.85 -6.49 -16.33
C SER A 84 -19.44 -5.25 -15.67
N ASP A 85 -20.77 -5.26 -15.47
CA ASP A 85 -21.51 -4.27 -14.69
C ASP A 85 -21.52 -4.65 -13.22
N THR A 86 -20.81 -3.88 -12.40
CA THR A 86 -20.69 -4.07 -10.95
C THR A 86 -22.00 -3.91 -10.18
N ARG A 87 -23.05 -3.35 -10.79
CA ARG A 87 -24.38 -3.25 -10.17
C ARG A 87 -25.08 -4.61 -10.08
N GLN A 88 -24.63 -5.59 -10.84
CA GLN A 88 -25.21 -6.92 -10.94
C GLN A 88 -24.20 -7.96 -10.50
N THR A 89 -24.63 -8.88 -9.63
CA THR A 89 -23.77 -9.96 -9.14
C THR A 89 -24.25 -11.29 -9.72
N PRO A 90 -23.38 -12.07 -10.37
CA PRO A 90 -23.70 -13.44 -10.77
C PRO A 90 -24.21 -14.27 -9.59
N SER A 91 -25.24 -15.07 -9.82
CA SER A 91 -25.79 -16.00 -8.84
C SER A 91 -25.94 -17.39 -9.46
N ALA A 92 -26.27 -18.41 -8.66
CA ALA A 92 -26.55 -19.74 -9.19
C ALA A 92 -27.72 -19.73 -10.19
N ASP A 93 -28.72 -18.88 -9.97
CA ASP A 93 -29.90 -18.73 -10.82
C ASP A 93 -29.64 -17.83 -12.04
N THR A 94 -28.67 -16.92 -11.92
CA THR A 94 -28.29 -15.95 -12.97
C THR A 94 -26.77 -15.87 -13.13
N PRO A 95 -26.09 -16.93 -13.60
CA PRO A 95 -24.62 -16.98 -13.66
C PRO A 95 -24.01 -15.97 -14.66
N GLY A 96 -24.83 -15.44 -15.58
CA GLY A 96 -24.46 -14.39 -16.53
C GLY A 96 -24.78 -12.96 -16.09
N ALA A 97 -25.40 -12.75 -14.92
CA ALA A 97 -25.79 -11.40 -14.49
C ALA A 97 -24.57 -10.47 -14.45
N GLY A 98 -24.71 -9.28 -15.03
CA GLY A 98 -23.65 -8.29 -15.13
C GLY A 98 -22.56 -8.58 -16.16
N LYS A 99 -22.57 -9.69 -16.92
CA LYS A 99 -21.58 -9.88 -18.01
C LYS A 99 -21.97 -9.05 -19.23
N LEU A 100 -21.07 -8.20 -19.71
CA LEU A 100 -21.29 -7.30 -20.85
C LEU A 100 -20.58 -7.74 -22.13
N GLY A 101 -19.82 -8.84 -22.09
CA GLY A 101 -19.08 -9.38 -23.22
C GLY A 101 -17.58 -9.11 -23.16
N TRP A 102 -16.92 -9.24 -24.31
CA TRP A 102 -15.49 -9.01 -24.48
C TRP A 102 -15.25 -7.89 -25.50
N VAL A 103 -14.16 -7.17 -25.28
CA VAL A 103 -13.59 -6.26 -26.28
C VAL A 103 -12.11 -6.53 -26.44
N THR A 104 -11.63 -6.29 -27.65
CA THR A 104 -10.21 -6.30 -27.98
C THR A 104 -9.75 -4.87 -28.23
N TYR A 105 -8.70 -4.43 -27.54
CA TYR A 105 -8.07 -3.14 -27.78
C TYR A 105 -6.69 -3.32 -28.41
N ASN A 106 -6.48 -2.73 -29.58
CA ASN A 106 -5.17 -2.69 -30.23
C ASN A 106 -4.42 -1.42 -29.83
N ILE A 107 -3.33 -1.58 -29.11
CA ILE A 107 -2.47 -0.51 -28.61
C ILE A 107 -1.79 0.24 -29.75
N LYS A 108 -1.30 -0.45 -30.79
CA LYS A 108 -0.57 0.22 -31.87
C LYS A 108 -1.49 1.02 -32.78
N GLU A 109 -2.60 0.42 -33.19
CA GLU A 109 -3.55 1.00 -34.14
C GLU A 109 -4.58 1.90 -33.46
N ASN A 110 -4.64 1.90 -32.12
CA ASN A 110 -5.62 2.64 -31.33
C ASN A 110 -7.06 2.33 -31.77
N THR A 111 -7.38 1.04 -31.83
CA THR A 111 -8.70 0.54 -32.25
C THR A 111 -9.32 -0.31 -31.15
N LEU A 112 -10.64 -0.30 -31.08
CA LEU A 112 -11.42 -1.10 -30.14
C LEU A 112 -12.43 -1.91 -30.94
N GLN A 113 -12.52 -3.20 -30.64
CA GLN A 113 -13.46 -4.10 -31.31
C GLN A 113 -14.26 -4.88 -30.26
N ALA A 114 -15.56 -5.02 -30.45
CA ALA A 114 -16.37 -5.94 -29.68
C ALA A 114 -16.25 -7.34 -30.28
N THR A 115 -15.67 -8.24 -29.52
CA THR A 115 -15.68 -9.68 -29.77
C THR A 115 -16.88 -10.23 -28.99
N GLY A 116 -18.04 -10.22 -29.66
CA GLY A 116 -19.25 -10.84 -29.17
C GLY A 116 -19.16 -12.37 -29.17
N PRO A 117 -20.28 -13.10 -29.25
CA PRO A 117 -20.27 -14.56 -29.42
C PRO A 117 -19.76 -15.03 -30.80
N ASP A 118 -19.56 -14.12 -31.75
CA ASP A 118 -19.03 -14.38 -33.09
C ASP A 118 -17.59 -13.83 -33.17
N GLU A 119 -16.62 -14.67 -32.80
CA GLU A 119 -15.19 -14.34 -32.85
C GLU A 119 -14.71 -14.09 -34.29
N ASP A 120 -15.41 -14.66 -35.29
CA ASP A 120 -15.05 -14.56 -36.71
C ASP A 120 -15.48 -13.21 -37.33
N HIS A 121 -16.37 -12.46 -36.67
CA HIS A 121 -16.88 -11.17 -37.14
C HIS A 121 -16.84 -10.08 -36.05
N PRO A 122 -15.63 -9.61 -35.65
CA PRO A 122 -15.50 -8.56 -34.66
C PRO A 122 -16.10 -7.23 -35.15
N VAL A 123 -16.86 -6.58 -34.27
CA VAL A 123 -17.51 -5.28 -34.59
C VAL A 123 -16.60 -4.14 -34.14
N SER A 124 -16.17 -3.28 -35.07
CA SER A 124 -15.36 -2.11 -34.74
C SER A 124 -16.17 -1.06 -33.96
N LEU A 125 -15.63 -0.64 -32.81
CA LEU A 125 -16.22 0.35 -31.93
C LEU A 125 -15.61 1.73 -32.16
N THR A 126 -16.45 2.76 -32.11
CA THR A 126 -16.07 4.17 -32.13
C THR A 126 -16.02 4.73 -30.72
N PHE A 127 -15.07 5.61 -30.44
CA PHE A 127 -14.90 6.30 -29.17
C PHE A 127 -14.28 7.69 -29.38
N SER A 128 -14.23 8.50 -28.33
CA SER A 128 -13.65 9.85 -28.40
C SER A 128 -12.16 9.81 -28.74
N ALA A 129 -11.74 10.55 -29.77
CA ALA A 129 -10.34 10.68 -30.15
C ALA A 129 -9.45 11.21 -29.01
N VAL A 130 -9.98 12.13 -28.20
CA VAL A 130 -9.27 12.67 -27.02
C VAL A 130 -9.03 11.57 -25.99
N GLN A 131 -10.02 10.70 -25.76
CA GLN A 131 -9.88 9.60 -24.81
C GLN A 131 -8.92 8.53 -25.35
N GLY A 132 -8.97 8.24 -26.65
CA GLY A 132 -7.97 7.40 -27.33
C GLY A 132 -6.55 7.90 -27.13
N GLN A 133 -6.31 9.19 -27.34
CA GLN A 133 -4.99 9.80 -27.10
C GLN A 133 -4.53 9.66 -25.65
N ARG A 134 -5.43 9.79 -24.66
CA ARG A 134 -5.07 9.59 -23.24
C ARG A 134 -4.62 8.17 -22.96
N VAL A 135 -5.34 7.17 -23.49
CA VAL A 135 -4.97 5.76 -23.36
C VAL A 135 -3.62 5.50 -24.03
N GLN A 136 -3.39 6.01 -25.24
CA GLN A 136 -2.11 5.93 -25.94
C GLN A 136 -0.96 6.57 -25.16
N SER A 137 -1.17 7.76 -24.61
CA SER A 137 -0.19 8.42 -23.77
C SER A 137 0.12 7.62 -22.51
N CYS A 138 -0.87 6.94 -21.92
CA CYS A 138 -0.65 6.04 -20.79
C CYS A 138 0.26 4.88 -21.16
N PHE A 139 -0.04 4.13 -22.23
CA PHE A 139 0.78 2.99 -22.66
C PHE A 139 2.20 3.40 -23.05
N LYS A 140 2.37 4.55 -23.70
CA LYS A 140 3.71 5.09 -24.00
C LYS A 140 4.51 5.39 -22.73
N LYS A 141 3.85 5.95 -21.72
CA LYS A 141 4.47 6.24 -20.42
C LYS A 141 4.84 4.95 -19.69
N GLU A 142 3.93 3.97 -19.67
CA GLU A 142 4.19 2.65 -19.12
C GLU A 142 5.41 2.00 -19.77
N GLN A 143 5.47 1.96 -21.10
CA GLN A 143 6.61 1.42 -21.84
C GLN A 143 7.92 2.14 -21.47
N ALA A 144 7.94 3.47 -21.46
CA ALA A 144 9.13 4.22 -21.08
C ALA A 144 9.60 3.92 -19.65
N CYS A 145 8.66 3.69 -18.72
CA CYS A 145 8.99 3.32 -17.35
C CYS A 145 9.49 1.88 -17.24
N GLN A 146 8.93 0.95 -18.03
CA GLN A 146 9.42 -0.43 -18.13
C GLN A 146 10.83 -0.49 -18.71
N GLU A 147 11.13 0.33 -19.72
CA GLU A 147 12.49 0.45 -20.27
C GLU A 147 13.49 0.92 -19.21
N ILE A 148 13.11 1.89 -18.37
CA ILE A 148 13.94 2.33 -17.25
C ILE A 148 14.16 1.18 -16.25
N LEU A 149 13.10 0.50 -15.82
CA LEU A 149 13.21 -0.63 -14.91
C LEU A 149 14.09 -1.75 -15.47
N GLY A 150 14.00 -2.03 -16.77
CA GLY A 150 14.84 -3.03 -17.44
C GLY A 150 16.34 -2.70 -17.43
N THR A 151 16.70 -1.42 -17.29
CA THR A 151 18.11 -0.99 -17.15
C THR A 151 18.59 -0.90 -15.70
N LEU A 152 17.67 -0.91 -14.73
CA LEU A 152 17.98 -0.69 -13.33
C LEU A 152 18.31 -2.00 -12.62
N ARG A 153 19.42 -1.97 -11.88
CA ARG A 153 19.81 -3.03 -10.96
C ARG A 153 19.57 -2.60 -9.54
N LEU A 154 19.05 -3.52 -8.75
CA LEU A 154 18.76 -3.34 -7.34
C LEU A 154 19.74 -4.15 -6.51
N GLU A 155 20.29 -3.53 -5.48
CA GLU A 155 21.08 -4.22 -4.46
C GLU A 155 20.33 -4.21 -3.12
N ALA A 156 20.51 -5.28 -2.36
CA ALA A 156 20.02 -5.33 -0.99
C ALA A 156 20.75 -4.28 -0.15
N PHE A 157 20.03 -3.56 0.69
CA PHE A 157 20.61 -2.64 1.65
C PHE A 157 19.87 -2.71 2.98
N ILE A 158 20.61 -2.48 4.06
CA ILE A 158 20.02 -2.29 5.38
C ILE A 158 19.57 -0.83 5.44
N ALA A 159 18.26 -0.61 5.35
CA ALA A 159 17.69 0.72 5.55
C ALA A 159 17.95 1.19 6.98
N GLN A 160 18.19 2.49 7.14
CA GLN A 160 18.36 3.13 8.46
C GLN A 160 17.17 2.85 9.39
N SER A 161 15.98 2.77 8.79
CA SER A 161 14.77 2.26 9.42
C SER A 161 14.02 1.38 8.44
N PRO A 162 13.41 0.26 8.89
CA PRO A 162 12.50 -0.53 8.05
C PRO A 162 11.23 0.25 7.69
N LYS A 163 10.91 1.32 8.43
CA LYS A 163 9.71 2.13 8.26
C LYS A 163 10.07 3.58 8.01
N TRP A 164 9.38 4.22 7.07
CA TRP A 164 9.60 5.62 6.72
C TRP A 164 8.28 6.37 6.74
N ARG A 165 8.28 7.55 7.34
CA ARG A 165 7.09 8.39 7.43
C ARG A 165 7.04 9.37 6.27
N VAL A 166 5.87 9.54 5.70
CA VAL A 166 5.61 10.58 4.70
C VAL A 166 5.61 11.95 5.36
N THR A 167 6.38 12.88 4.80
CA THR A 167 6.55 14.26 5.30
C THR A 167 6.15 15.31 4.26
N GLY A 168 6.25 16.59 4.65
CA GLY A 168 5.90 17.73 3.81
C GLY A 168 4.40 18.02 3.74
N THR A 169 3.97 18.73 2.70
CA THR A 169 2.56 19.09 2.44
C THR A 169 2.03 18.40 1.19
N GLY A 170 0.73 18.14 1.13
CA GLY A 170 0.06 17.53 -0.02
C GLY A 170 0.38 16.04 -0.23
N ARG A 171 -0.07 15.50 -1.37
CA ARG A 171 0.07 14.08 -1.74
C ARG A 171 1.52 13.75 -2.14
N ALA A 172 2.04 12.64 -1.64
CA ALA A 172 3.25 12.01 -2.15
C ALA A 172 2.84 10.82 -3.03
N TYR A 173 3.10 10.94 -4.33
CA TYR A 173 2.67 9.96 -5.32
C TYR A 173 3.67 8.81 -5.43
N PHE A 174 3.14 7.60 -5.65
CA PHE A 174 3.96 6.47 -6.08
C PHE A 174 4.41 6.67 -7.52
N HIS A 175 5.57 6.09 -7.85
CA HIS A 175 6.13 6.09 -9.19
C HIS A 175 6.50 4.66 -9.58
N ALA A 176 6.26 4.30 -10.84
CA ALA A 176 6.56 2.96 -11.35
C ALA A 176 8.07 2.67 -11.45
N ALA A 177 8.85 3.73 -11.68
CA ALA A 177 10.30 3.71 -11.71
C ALA A 177 10.82 4.90 -10.88
N PRO A 178 12.09 4.90 -10.44
CA PRO A 178 12.68 5.98 -9.63
C PRO A 178 12.98 7.23 -10.46
N THR A 179 11.94 7.82 -11.04
CA THR A 179 11.98 9.06 -11.81
C THR A 179 10.61 9.74 -11.80
N SER A 180 10.63 11.07 -11.79
CA SER A 180 9.43 11.92 -11.78
C SER A 180 8.47 11.67 -12.95
N GLN A 181 8.99 11.26 -14.12
CA GLN A 181 8.16 10.97 -15.29
C GLN A 181 7.29 9.72 -15.10
N CYS A 182 7.62 8.85 -14.16
CA CYS A 182 6.91 7.60 -13.91
C CYS A 182 5.87 7.70 -12.78
N ARG A 183 5.39 8.92 -12.48
CA ARG A 183 4.35 9.17 -11.46
C ARG A 183 3.03 8.48 -11.80
N ASP A 184 2.44 7.76 -10.85
CA ASP A 184 1.04 7.35 -10.92
C ASP A 184 0.17 8.45 -10.29
N ASP A 185 -0.80 8.98 -11.04
CA ASP A 185 -1.68 10.05 -10.57
C ASP A 185 -2.81 9.54 -9.65
N ASN A 186 -3.02 8.22 -9.60
CA ASN A 186 -4.07 7.57 -8.83
C ASN A 186 -3.57 6.92 -7.54
N ALA A 187 -2.28 6.59 -7.44
CA ALA A 187 -1.67 6.02 -6.24
C ALA A 187 -0.84 7.06 -5.48
N PHE A 188 -1.29 7.41 -4.27
CA PHE A 188 -0.57 8.34 -3.39
C PHE A 188 -0.78 8.04 -1.91
N VAL A 189 0.14 8.56 -1.11
CA VAL A 189 0.08 8.61 0.35
C VAL A 189 0.13 10.07 0.82
N VAL A 190 -0.23 10.30 2.08
CA VAL A 190 -0.33 11.64 2.67
C VAL A 190 0.57 11.80 3.89
N PRO A 191 0.90 13.03 4.32
CA PRO A 191 1.79 13.26 5.44
C PRO A 191 1.32 12.55 6.71
N GLY A 192 2.24 11.83 7.36
CA GLY A 192 1.96 11.00 8.54
C GLY A 192 1.65 9.53 8.25
N ASP A 193 1.47 9.14 6.98
CA ASP A 193 1.48 7.72 6.60
C ASP A 193 2.85 7.11 6.87
N VAL A 194 2.88 5.83 7.27
CA VAL A 194 4.11 5.08 7.55
C VAL A 194 4.23 3.96 6.52
N LEU A 195 5.31 3.99 5.75
CA LEU A 195 5.59 3.10 4.64
C LEU A 195 6.63 2.06 5.03
N GLN A 196 6.54 0.88 4.43
CA GLN A 196 7.51 -0.19 4.63
C GLN A 196 8.56 -0.16 3.52
N VAL A 197 9.84 -0.13 3.85
CA VAL A 197 10.91 -0.24 2.84
C VAL A 197 11.06 -1.70 2.41
N ASN A 198 11.19 -1.93 1.10
CA ASN A 198 11.32 -3.28 0.53
C ASN A 198 12.72 -3.90 0.76
N GLY A 199 13.72 -3.08 1.11
CA GLY A 199 15.10 -3.53 1.40
C GLY A 199 16.02 -3.53 0.18
N PHE A 200 15.56 -2.97 -0.94
CA PHE A 200 16.32 -2.80 -2.16
C PHE A 200 16.49 -1.32 -2.52
N ARG A 201 17.66 -0.97 -3.05
CA ARG A 201 17.94 0.34 -3.64
C ARG A 201 18.52 0.18 -5.03
N ALA A 202 18.30 1.16 -5.90
CA ALA A 202 18.95 1.19 -7.21
C ALA A 202 20.47 1.37 -7.03
N THR A 203 21.27 0.57 -7.74
CA THR A 203 22.74 0.65 -7.73
C THR A 203 23.25 1.92 -8.39
N THR A 204 22.48 2.46 -9.35
CA THR A 204 22.78 3.70 -10.03
C THR A 204 21.53 4.58 -10.13
N PRO A 205 21.64 5.90 -9.94
CA PRO A 205 20.53 6.82 -10.16
C PRO A 205 20.10 6.83 -11.64
N VAL A 206 18.80 7.00 -11.89
CA VAL A 206 18.30 7.26 -13.24
C VAL A 206 18.88 8.58 -13.76
N LYS A 207 19.38 8.59 -14.99
CA LYS A 207 20.01 9.77 -15.60
C LYS A 207 19.07 10.98 -15.56
N GLY A 208 19.54 12.08 -14.98
CA GLY A 208 18.80 13.33 -14.87
C GLY A 208 18.03 13.50 -13.55
N GLU A 209 17.91 12.43 -12.76
CA GLU A 209 17.35 12.51 -11.41
C GLU A 209 18.44 12.95 -10.42
N LYS A 210 18.14 13.99 -9.63
CA LYS A 210 19.06 14.54 -8.62
C LYS A 210 18.77 14.02 -7.21
N GLU A 211 17.53 13.58 -7.02
CA GLU A 211 17.01 13.18 -5.72
C GLU A 211 17.04 11.66 -5.58
N GLY A 212 17.14 11.18 -4.33
CA GLY A 212 17.04 9.75 -4.02
C GLY A 212 15.61 9.22 -4.15
N TRP A 213 15.49 7.91 -4.33
CA TRP A 213 14.22 7.21 -4.39
C TRP A 213 14.28 5.95 -3.52
N LEU A 214 13.17 5.63 -2.85
CA LEU A 214 13.01 4.41 -2.08
C LEU A 214 11.86 3.59 -2.65
N LEU A 215 12.10 2.29 -2.83
CA LEU A 215 11.05 1.33 -3.12
C LEU A 215 10.34 0.97 -1.81
N VAL A 216 9.07 1.34 -1.73
CA VAL A 216 8.26 1.25 -0.51
C VAL A 216 6.91 0.60 -0.77
N GLY A 217 6.35 -0.02 0.26
CA GLY A 217 5.01 -0.60 0.29
C GLY A 217 4.08 0.11 1.27
N TYR A 218 2.79 0.18 0.91
CA TYR A 218 1.69 0.68 1.76
C TYR A 218 0.39 -0.06 1.43
N GLY A 219 -0.08 -0.89 2.36
CA GLY A 219 -1.22 -1.78 2.09
C GLY A 219 -0.87 -2.74 0.94
N ASN A 220 -1.68 -2.71 -0.12
CA ASN A 220 -1.45 -3.51 -1.33
C ASN A 220 -0.68 -2.74 -2.43
N ALA A 221 -0.34 -1.47 -2.20
CA ALA A 221 0.44 -0.68 -3.14
C ALA A 221 1.94 -0.84 -2.84
N GLN A 222 2.75 -0.94 -3.89
CA GLN A 222 4.21 -0.91 -3.82
C GLN A 222 4.73 -0.01 -4.92
N GLY A 223 5.70 0.86 -4.64
CA GLY A 223 6.36 1.64 -5.67
C GLY A 223 7.41 2.61 -5.17
N TRP A 224 7.96 3.40 -6.09
CA TRP A 224 9.03 4.33 -5.80
C TRP A 224 8.48 5.65 -5.26
N ILE A 225 9.04 6.12 -4.15
CA ILE A 225 8.78 7.45 -3.61
C ILE A 225 10.10 8.19 -3.44
N ASN A 226 10.08 9.47 -3.80
CA ASN A 226 11.22 10.36 -3.65
C ASN A 226 11.58 10.54 -2.17
N VAL A 227 12.85 10.37 -1.81
CA VAL A 227 13.32 10.43 -0.40
C VAL A 227 13.04 11.77 0.27
N ASN A 228 12.93 12.87 -0.47
CA ASN A 228 12.60 14.18 0.09
C ASN A 228 11.17 14.28 0.64
N ARG A 229 10.35 13.25 0.39
CA ARG A 229 9.00 13.10 0.92
C ARG A 229 8.95 12.16 2.12
N LEU A 230 10.11 11.68 2.59
CA LEU A 230 10.22 10.62 3.58
C LEU A 230 11.21 11.02 4.68
N GLU A 231 10.96 10.55 5.89
CA GLU A 231 11.88 10.63 7.02
C GLU A 231 11.88 9.28 7.75
N ALA A 232 13.04 8.83 8.21
CA ALA A 232 13.17 7.53 8.87
C ALA A 232 12.32 7.52 10.14
N GLN A 233 11.50 6.47 10.32
CA GLN A 233 10.58 6.42 11.46
C GLN A 233 11.33 6.36 12.79
N ASP A 234 12.48 5.68 12.83
CA ASP A 234 13.29 5.54 14.03
C ASP A 234 13.92 6.89 14.42
N GLU A 235 14.44 7.66 13.45
CA GLU A 235 14.95 9.02 13.70
C GLU A 235 13.87 9.96 14.26
N ILE A 236 12.64 9.86 13.74
CA ILE A 236 11.49 10.60 14.27
C ILE A 236 11.23 10.20 15.73
N CYS A 237 11.24 8.90 16.03
CA CYS A 237 10.97 8.42 17.38
C CYS A 237 12.06 8.86 18.36
N ASP A 238 13.33 8.73 17.98
CA ASP A 238 14.47 9.16 18.79
C ASP A 238 14.41 10.66 19.08
N ALA A 239 14.15 11.47 18.06
CA ALA A 239 14.06 12.92 18.21
C ALA A 239 12.87 13.35 19.10
N VAL A 240 11.74 12.65 19.02
CA VAL A 240 10.56 12.94 19.84
C VAL A 240 10.78 12.49 21.29
N THR A 241 11.45 11.35 21.50
CA THR A 241 11.87 10.88 22.82
C THR A 241 12.85 11.86 23.48
N GLU A 242 13.90 12.28 22.79
CA GLU A 242 14.88 13.23 23.35
C GLU A 242 14.23 14.56 23.76
N LYS A 243 13.32 15.09 22.92
CA LYS A 243 12.56 16.31 23.24
C LYS A 243 11.65 16.10 24.45
N ALA A 244 11.00 14.94 24.51
CA ALA A 244 10.16 14.61 25.64
C ALA A 244 11.00 14.49 26.92
N GLU A 245 12.12 13.78 26.92
CA GLU A 245 13.05 13.63 28.05
C GLU A 245 13.60 14.97 28.55
N LYS A 246 13.98 15.89 27.65
CA LYS A 246 14.37 17.25 28.04
C LYS A 246 13.23 18.02 28.70
N ALA A 247 12.01 17.88 28.17
CA ALA A 247 10.82 18.39 28.84
C ALA A 247 10.60 17.65 30.18
N TYR A 248 11.02 16.37 30.28
CA TYR A 248 10.99 15.62 31.51
C TYR A 248 11.86 16.25 32.60
N GLU A 249 13.15 16.29 32.35
CA GLU A 249 14.13 16.81 33.30
C GLU A 249 13.80 18.23 33.76
N LYS A 250 13.35 19.10 32.85
CA LYS A 250 13.00 20.49 33.17
C LYS A 250 11.85 20.59 34.17
N GLU A 251 10.80 19.80 34.02
CA GLU A 251 9.66 19.82 34.96
C GLU A 251 9.97 19.11 36.28
N LEU A 252 10.73 18.00 36.26
CA LEU A 252 11.13 17.26 37.46
C LEU A 252 11.98 18.13 38.41
N ARG A 253 12.89 18.95 37.87
CA ARG A 253 13.67 19.92 38.68
C ARG A 253 12.79 20.94 39.41
N ASN A 254 11.57 21.17 38.92
CA ASN A 254 10.67 22.22 39.42
C ASN A 254 9.45 21.65 40.17
N SER A 255 9.41 20.34 40.44
CA SER A 255 8.26 19.69 41.09
C SER A 255 8.68 18.63 42.12
N GLU A 256 7.81 18.41 43.12
CA GLU A 256 8.00 17.30 44.05
C GLU A 256 7.77 15.94 43.35
N PRO A 257 8.55 14.90 43.67
CA PRO A 257 8.32 13.56 43.13
C PRO A 257 6.94 13.05 43.53
N ALA A 258 6.04 12.90 42.55
CA ALA A 258 4.71 12.38 42.78
C ALA A 258 4.29 11.45 41.64
N SER A 259 4.06 10.17 41.96
CA SER A 259 3.48 9.22 41.03
C SER A 259 1.96 9.21 41.18
N HIS A 260 1.25 9.42 40.08
CA HIS A 260 -0.19 9.57 40.04
C HIS A 260 -0.83 8.31 39.50
N LYS A 261 -1.87 7.82 40.18
CA LYS A 261 -2.62 6.67 39.71
C LYS A 261 -3.65 7.09 38.66
N TYR A 262 -3.57 6.49 37.49
CA TYR A 262 -4.55 6.59 36.41
C TYR A 262 -5.21 5.23 36.19
N ILE A 263 -6.45 5.27 35.71
CA ILE A 263 -7.24 4.09 35.34
C ILE A 263 -7.48 4.12 33.84
N VAL A 264 -7.28 2.98 33.19
CA VAL A 264 -7.52 2.80 31.78
C VAL A 264 -9.02 2.75 31.50
N THR A 265 -9.48 3.56 30.56
CA THR A 265 -10.91 3.68 30.22
C THR A 265 -11.30 2.88 28.97
N GLN A 266 -10.32 2.61 28.12
CA GLN A 266 -10.52 1.92 26.84
C GLN A 266 -10.40 0.41 27.01
N LYS A 267 -11.07 -0.38 26.13
CA LYS A 267 -10.97 -1.84 26.12
C LYS A 267 -9.51 -2.31 26.06
N GLN A 268 -8.68 -1.59 25.30
CA GLN A 268 -7.27 -1.84 25.14
C GLN A 268 -6.58 -0.51 24.87
N LEU A 269 -5.51 -0.22 25.61
CA LEU A 269 -4.66 0.95 25.46
C LEU A 269 -3.21 0.49 25.33
N ARG A 270 -2.60 0.78 24.18
CA ARG A 270 -1.26 0.29 23.81
C ARG A 270 -0.16 1.23 24.30
N PHE A 271 0.98 0.66 24.67
CA PHE A 271 2.23 1.40 24.88
C PHE A 271 2.90 1.81 23.56
N TYR A 272 3.53 2.98 23.60
CA TYR A 272 4.34 3.56 22.52
C TYR A 272 5.76 3.77 23.04
N ASP A 273 6.75 3.66 22.14
CA ASP A 273 8.16 3.87 22.49
C ASP A 273 8.48 5.36 22.63
N ALA A 274 7.75 6.21 21.89
CA ALA A 274 7.83 7.66 21.96
C ALA A 274 6.42 8.27 21.97
N PRO A 275 6.23 9.54 22.40
CA PRO A 275 4.94 10.22 22.43
C PRO A 275 4.48 10.68 21.03
N ASP A 276 4.49 9.76 20.06
CA ASP A 276 4.01 9.94 18.70
C ASP A 276 3.25 8.69 18.24
N LYS A 277 2.14 8.90 17.50
CA LYS A 277 1.22 7.83 17.08
C LYS A 277 1.84 6.74 16.18
N GLY A 278 2.95 7.01 15.51
CA GLY A 278 3.66 6.01 14.69
C GLY A 278 4.88 5.40 15.37
N CYS A 279 5.26 5.84 16.57
CA CYS A 279 6.31 5.24 17.41
C CYS A 279 5.74 4.13 18.28
N LYS A 280 5.20 3.09 17.65
CA LYS A 280 4.56 1.98 18.35
C LYS A 280 5.60 0.99 18.85
N ALA A 281 5.51 0.60 20.12
CA ALA A 281 6.30 -0.49 20.69
C ALA A 281 6.18 -1.75 19.84
N GLU A 282 7.31 -2.40 19.54
CA GLU A 282 7.35 -3.63 18.73
C GLU A 282 6.54 -4.77 19.37
N THR A 283 6.50 -4.81 20.70
CA THR A 283 5.70 -5.77 21.44
C THR A 283 4.22 -5.35 21.47
N GLN A 284 3.31 -6.33 21.45
CA GLN A 284 1.89 -6.09 21.72
C GLN A 284 1.67 -5.81 23.23
N THR A 285 2.37 -4.82 23.77
CA THR A 285 2.23 -4.36 25.14
C THR A 285 1.07 -3.39 25.23
N PHE A 286 0.05 -3.81 25.96
CA PHE A 286 -1.13 -3.01 26.22
C PHE A 286 -1.62 -3.25 27.63
N VAL A 287 -2.40 -2.30 28.11
CA VAL A 287 -3.25 -2.41 29.29
C VAL A 287 -4.70 -2.41 28.84
N VAL A 288 -5.58 -2.98 29.65
CA VAL A 288 -7.01 -3.09 29.35
C VAL A 288 -7.83 -2.21 30.30
N LYS A 289 -9.12 -2.09 30.02
CA LYS A 289 -10.04 -1.31 30.84
C LYS A 289 -9.92 -1.70 32.32
N ASP A 290 -9.94 -0.69 33.18
CA ASP A 290 -9.84 -0.78 34.63
C ASP A 290 -8.44 -1.13 35.19
N ASP A 291 -7.44 -1.37 34.33
CA ASP A 291 -6.04 -1.48 34.75
C ASP A 291 -5.55 -0.16 35.37
N ALA A 292 -4.71 -0.30 36.40
CA ALA A 292 -4.07 0.83 37.05
C ALA A 292 -2.68 1.10 36.48
N VAL A 293 -2.46 2.33 36.02
CA VAL A 293 -1.17 2.81 35.53
C VAL A 293 -0.67 3.92 36.45
N TRP A 294 0.61 3.88 36.76
CA TRP A 294 1.29 4.91 37.54
C TRP A 294 2.00 5.87 36.60
N VAL A 295 1.72 7.16 36.72
CA VAL A 295 2.22 8.19 35.81
C VAL A 295 2.95 9.24 36.64
N ASP A 296 4.21 9.50 36.29
CA ASP A 296 5.05 10.44 37.04
C ASP A 296 4.72 11.91 36.73
N ARG A 297 3.81 12.15 35.77
CA ARG A 297 3.29 13.48 35.37
C ARG A 297 1.78 13.56 35.35
N LYS A 298 1.30 14.77 35.63
CA LYS A 298 -0.11 15.13 35.41
C LYS A 298 -0.38 15.62 34.00
N GLN A 299 0.56 16.36 33.41
CA GLN A 299 0.34 17.01 32.11
C GLN A 299 0.81 16.12 30.95
N PRO A 300 -0.06 15.83 29.98
CA PRO A 300 0.34 15.10 28.79
C PRO A 300 1.32 15.88 27.93
N TYR A 301 2.36 15.21 27.42
CA TYR A 301 3.25 15.72 26.39
C TYR A 301 2.76 15.22 25.03
N GLN A 302 2.40 16.14 24.12
CA GLN A 302 1.81 15.81 22.81
C GLN A 302 0.60 14.86 22.87
N GLY A 303 -0.17 14.91 23.97
CA GLY A 303 -1.33 14.03 24.18
C GLY A 303 -0.99 12.65 24.75
N PHE A 304 0.27 12.41 25.14
CA PHE A 304 0.73 11.17 25.77
C PHE A 304 1.22 11.41 27.20
N LEU A 305 1.11 10.37 28.02
CA LEU A 305 1.64 10.30 29.38
C LEU A 305 2.61 9.12 29.46
N HIS A 306 3.80 9.34 30.03
CA HIS A 306 4.73 8.25 30.31
C HIS A 306 4.30 7.54 31.59
N GLY A 307 3.97 6.26 31.48
CA GLY A 307 3.35 5.49 32.55
C GLY A 307 4.00 4.14 32.75
N ARG A 308 3.82 3.61 33.95
CA ARG A 308 4.24 2.29 34.38
C ARG A 308 3.04 1.45 34.77
N TYR A 309 2.95 0.27 34.17
CA TYR A 309 2.01 -0.78 34.53
C TYR A 309 2.75 -1.92 35.25
N ILE A 310 2.14 -2.44 36.30
CA ILE A 310 2.64 -3.61 37.05
C ILE A 310 1.57 -4.68 36.94
N HIS A 311 1.86 -5.74 36.21
CA HIS A 311 0.89 -6.79 35.94
C HIS A 311 0.55 -7.55 37.24
N PRO A 312 -0.74 -7.63 37.65
CA PRO A 312 -1.12 -8.07 38.99
C PRO A 312 -0.79 -9.54 39.26
N ALA A 313 -0.82 -10.40 38.23
CA ALA A 313 -0.61 -11.83 38.42
C ALA A 313 0.87 -12.27 38.50
N ASN A 314 1.80 -11.50 37.90
CA ASN A 314 3.20 -11.92 37.75
C ASN A 314 4.21 -10.83 38.11
N GLY A 315 3.75 -9.63 38.50
CA GLY A 315 4.60 -8.51 38.87
C GLY A 315 5.41 -7.90 37.71
N LYS A 316 5.19 -8.34 36.46
CA LYS A 316 5.94 -7.83 35.30
C LYS A 316 5.67 -6.32 35.15
N ILE A 317 6.74 -5.56 35.08
CA ILE A 317 6.69 -4.12 34.85
C ILE A 317 6.71 -3.84 33.35
N THR A 318 5.83 -2.96 32.90
CA THR A 318 5.83 -2.42 31.53
C THR A 318 5.79 -0.91 31.63
N GLU A 319 6.76 -0.25 31.01
CA GLU A 319 6.90 1.21 30.98
C GLU A 319 6.82 1.70 29.54
N GLY A 320 6.37 2.94 29.36
CA GLY A 320 6.34 3.60 28.06
C GLY A 320 5.23 4.65 27.98
N TRP A 321 4.94 5.07 26.76
CA TRP A 321 3.99 6.14 26.50
C TRP A 321 2.57 5.62 26.25
N LEU A 322 1.59 6.26 26.86
CA LEU A 322 0.17 5.94 26.72
C LEU A 322 -0.59 7.20 26.29
N LYS A 323 -1.57 7.06 25.40
CA LYS A 323 -2.43 8.20 25.06
C LYS A 323 -3.23 8.65 26.28
N ALA A 324 -3.19 9.94 26.56
CA ALA A 324 -3.85 10.52 27.73
C ALA A 324 -5.37 10.43 27.65
N ASP A 325 -5.95 10.44 26.45
CA ASP A 325 -7.40 10.29 26.23
C ASP A 325 -7.94 8.89 26.63
N GLY A 326 -7.06 7.91 26.78
CA GLY A 326 -7.39 6.57 27.27
C GLY A 326 -7.31 6.42 28.79
N LEU A 327 -6.92 7.48 29.51
CA LEU A 327 -6.63 7.43 30.94
C LEU A 327 -7.51 8.43 31.70
N THR A 328 -7.98 8.03 32.88
CA THR A 328 -8.64 8.93 33.84
C THR A 328 -7.92 8.91 35.16
N LYS A 329 -7.65 10.09 35.71
CA LYS A 329 -6.98 10.22 37.00
C LYS A 329 -7.86 9.68 38.12
N LYS A 330 -7.27 8.93 39.03
CA LYS A 330 -7.91 8.47 40.27
C LYS A 330 -7.49 9.31 41.47
#